data_AF-A0A6L5QRU8-F1
#
_entry.id   AF-A0A6L5QRU8-F1
#
_cell.length_a   1.000
_cell.length_b   1.000
_cell.length_c   1.000
_cell.angle_alpha   90.00
_cell.angle_beta   90.00
_cell.angle_gamma   90.00
#
_symmetry.space_group_name_H-M   'P 1'
#
loop_
_entity.id
_entity.type
_entity.pdbx_description
1 polymer ?
#
loop_
_entity_poly.entity_id
_entity_poly.type
_entity_poly.pdbx_seq_one_letter_code
_entity_poly.pdbx_strand_id
1 'polypeptide(L)'
;MAQPLLQLLRAAHPERPIDVLAPPAVSPVWRQAAEVDEVLETPFRHGALQLKQRWKFARMLRQRGYADAYVLPNTIKYALIPWLAGIRKRVGYKGESRYGMINLMHHDEVPPRPMVPFYAALARPPVTVQGQGLRAALPRPRLAASAAQIAEVQQRHG
;
A
#
# COMPACT_ATOMS: atom_id res chain seq x y z
N MET A 1 -2.03 -9.08 3.79
CA MET A 1 -1.84 -9.49 2.38
C MET A 1 -0.77 -8.69 1.65
N ALA A 2 -0.70 -7.37 1.83
CA ALA A 2 0.24 -6.55 1.08
C ALA A 2 1.65 -6.45 1.71
N GLN A 3 1.88 -6.94 2.93
CA GLN A 3 3.20 -6.88 3.58
C GLN A 3 4.36 -7.45 2.75
N PRO A 4 4.22 -8.55 1.98
CA PRO A 4 5.31 -9.03 1.13
C PRO A 4 5.75 -8.03 0.06
N LEU A 5 4.87 -7.13 -0.40
CA LEU A 5 5.27 -5.99 -1.24
C LEU A 5 6.19 -5.05 -0.46
N LEU A 6 5.84 -4.68 0.77
CA LEU A 6 6.67 -3.78 1.59
C LEU A 6 8.04 -4.41 1.89
N GLN A 7 8.08 -5.72 2.15
CA GLN A 7 9.32 -6.48 2.33
C GLN A 7 10.23 -6.41 1.11
N LEU A 8 9.66 -6.59 -0.09
CA LEU A 8 10.42 -6.47 -1.33
C LEU A 8 10.91 -5.04 -1.59
N LEU A 9 10.09 -4.02 -1.29
CA LEU A 9 10.47 -2.62 -1.44
C LEU A 9 11.58 -2.23 -0.46
N ARG A 10 11.47 -2.64 0.81
CA ARG A 10 12.50 -2.40 1.83
C ARG A 10 13.81 -3.10 1.48
N ALA A 11 13.75 -4.34 0.97
CA ALA A 11 14.94 -5.06 0.54
C ALA A 11 15.64 -4.40 -0.66
N ALA A 12 14.86 -3.85 -1.60
CA ALA A 12 15.40 -3.15 -2.77
C ALA A 12 15.95 -1.76 -2.44
N HIS A 13 15.36 -1.08 -1.45
CA HIS A 13 15.72 0.27 -1.04
C HIS A 13 15.64 0.45 0.48
N PRO A 14 16.62 -0.06 1.25
CA PRO A 14 16.60 -0.03 2.71
C PRO A 14 16.47 1.37 3.30
N GLU A 15 17.06 2.37 2.63
CA GLU A 15 17.14 3.77 3.04
C GLU A 15 15.84 4.57 2.81
N ARG A 16 14.90 4.03 2.03
CA ARG A 16 13.69 4.77 1.66
C ARG A 16 12.57 4.50 2.66
N PRO A 17 11.98 5.53 3.29
CA PRO A 17 10.87 5.33 4.20
C PRO A 17 9.62 4.83 3.46
N ILE A 18 8.83 4.01 4.14
CA ILE A 18 7.58 3.42 3.65
C ILE A 18 6.46 3.83 4.60
N ASP A 19 5.70 4.84 4.18
CA ASP A 19 4.50 5.28 4.88
C ASP A 19 3.27 4.59 4.30
N VAL A 20 2.36 4.14 5.18
CA VAL A 20 1.13 3.45 4.78
C VAL A 20 -0.08 4.32 5.04
N LEU A 21 -0.81 4.64 3.97
CA LEU A 21 -2.11 5.30 4.05
C LEU A 21 -3.21 4.26 4.25
N ALA A 22 -3.86 4.25 5.43
CA ALA A 22 -4.84 3.23 5.78
C ALA A 22 -6.04 3.75 6.60
N PRO A 23 -7.23 3.10 6.52
CA PRO A 23 -8.34 3.40 7.44
C PRO A 23 -8.00 3.03 8.89
N PRO A 24 -8.53 3.77 9.89
CA PRO A 24 -8.25 3.53 11.31
C PRO A 24 -8.44 2.08 11.76
N ALA A 25 -9.45 1.39 11.21
CA ALA A 25 -9.76 -0.01 11.55
C ALA A 25 -8.62 -1.00 11.29
N VAL A 26 -7.74 -0.71 10.33
CA VAL A 26 -6.61 -1.60 9.97
C VAL A 26 -5.25 -0.99 10.31
N SER A 27 -5.21 0.27 10.77
CA SER A 27 -3.98 0.96 11.17
C SER A 27 -3.18 0.22 12.24
N PRO A 28 -3.78 -0.38 13.29
CA PRO A 28 -3.02 -1.11 14.30
C PRO A 28 -2.18 -2.26 13.71
N VAL A 29 -2.71 -2.97 12.71
CA VAL A 29 -1.97 -4.06 12.04
C VAL A 29 -0.76 -3.51 11.29
N TRP A 30 -0.91 -2.38 10.61
CA TRP A 30 0.19 -1.74 9.88
C TRP A 30 1.28 -1.21 10.80
N ARG A 31 0.93 -0.73 12.00
CA ARG A 31 1.92 -0.29 13.00
C ARG A 31 2.78 -1.43 13.54
N GLN A 32 2.35 -2.68 13.37
CA GLN A 32 3.13 -3.87 13.76
C GLN A 32 3.95 -4.46 12.59
N ALA A 33 3.87 -3.89 11.38
CA ALA A 33 4.70 -4.30 10.26
C ALA A 33 6.04 -3.59 10.33
N ALA A 34 7.13 -4.33 10.51
CA ALA A 34 8.48 -3.78 10.69
C ALA A 34 8.98 -2.95 9.50
N GLU A 35 8.38 -3.14 8.32
CA GLU A 35 8.74 -2.41 7.11
C GLU A 35 8.09 -1.02 7.03
N VAL A 36 7.11 -0.70 7.89
CA VAL A 36 6.34 0.55 7.89
C VAL A 36 6.95 1.56 8.85
N ASP A 37 7.26 2.77 8.37
CA ASP A 37 7.80 3.85 9.21
C ASP A 37 6.68 4.69 9.84
N GLU A 38 5.71 5.13 9.04
CA GLU A 38 4.55 5.88 9.53
C GLU A 38 3.24 5.33 8.97
N VAL A 39 2.21 5.22 9.82
CA VAL A 39 0.85 4.93 9.38
C VAL A 39 0.05 6.23 9.34
N LEU A 40 -0.32 6.66 8.13
CA LEU A 40 -1.17 7.81 7.90
C LEU A 40 -2.62 7.36 7.85
N GLU A 41 -3.42 7.79 8.81
CA GLU A 41 -4.83 7.40 8.86
C GLU A 41 -5.66 8.21 7.87
N THR A 42 -6.44 7.53 7.03
CA THR A 42 -7.34 8.20 6.09
C THR A 42 -8.53 8.80 6.85
N PRO A 43 -8.80 10.11 6.73
CA PRO A 43 -9.98 10.73 7.35
C PRO A 43 -11.27 10.55 6.52
N PHE A 44 -11.25 9.70 5.49
CA PHE A 44 -12.33 9.59 4.51
C PHE A 44 -13.38 8.59 4.97
N ARG A 45 -14.65 9.02 4.96
CA ARG A 45 -15.80 8.15 5.19
C ARG A 45 -16.08 7.33 3.94
N HIS A 46 -16.60 6.12 4.12
CA HIS A 46 -17.02 5.30 3.00
C HIS A 46 -18.17 5.99 2.23
N GLY A 47 -18.19 5.89 0.91
CA GLY A 47 -19.28 6.42 0.06
C GLY A 47 -19.19 7.90 -0.34
N ALA A 48 -18.46 8.76 0.40
CA ALA A 48 -18.36 10.18 0.08
C ALA A 48 -17.05 10.52 -0.69
N LEU A 49 -17.17 11.30 -1.77
CA LEU A 49 -16.02 11.77 -2.55
C LEU A 49 -15.11 12.69 -1.73
N GLN A 50 -15.66 13.52 -0.84
CA GLN A 50 -14.91 14.38 0.10
C GLN A 50 -13.74 15.13 -0.57
N LEU A 51 -13.97 15.68 -1.77
CA LEU A 51 -12.91 16.20 -2.64
C LEU A 51 -12.02 17.26 -1.98
N LYS A 52 -12.60 18.20 -1.22
CA LYS A 52 -11.86 19.22 -0.47
C LYS A 52 -10.89 18.60 0.55
N GLN A 53 -11.32 17.56 1.25
CA GLN A 53 -10.49 16.86 2.24
C GLN A 53 -9.39 16.06 1.55
N ARG A 54 -9.71 15.38 0.43
CA ARG A 54 -8.71 14.68 -0.39
C ARG A 54 -7.66 15.64 -0.94
N TRP A 55 -8.06 16.83 -1.38
CA TRP A 55 -7.15 17.86 -1.86
C TRP A 55 -6.23 18.40 -0.74
N LYS A 56 -6.80 18.71 0.44
CA LYS A 56 -5.99 19.11 1.61
C LYS A 56 -4.98 18.02 1.99
N PHE A 57 -5.43 16.75 2.00
CA PHE A 57 -4.57 15.61 2.31
C PHE A 57 -3.48 15.41 1.25
N ALA A 58 -3.84 15.51 -0.04
CA ALA A 58 -2.88 15.44 -1.14
C ALA A 58 -1.82 16.55 -1.06
N ARG A 59 -2.20 17.77 -0.65
CA ARG A 59 -1.24 18.87 -0.42
C ARG A 59 -0.28 18.57 0.72
N MET A 60 -0.75 17.97 1.82
CA MET A 60 0.12 17.48 2.89
C MET A 60 1.10 16.41 2.37
N LEU A 61 0.63 15.45 1.58
CA LEU A 61 1.52 14.44 0.97
C LEU A 61 2.53 15.05 -0.01
N ARG A 62 2.14 16.08 -0.76
CA ARG A 62 3.05 16.83 -1.64
C ARG A 62 4.19 17.48 -0.85
N GLN A 63 3.89 18.04 0.31
CA GLN A 63 4.90 18.65 1.19
C GLN A 63 5.88 17.62 1.76
N ARG A 64 5.45 16.37 1.95
CA ARG A 64 6.32 15.26 2.37
C ARG A 64 7.25 14.75 1.26
N GLY A 65 6.99 15.09 0.00
CA GLY A 65 7.95 14.85 -1.09
C GLY A 65 8.11 13.39 -1.53
N TYR A 66 7.07 12.55 -1.42
CA TYR A 66 7.15 11.15 -1.86
C TYR A 66 7.55 11.02 -3.35
N ALA A 67 8.55 10.19 -3.61
CA ALA A 67 8.99 9.86 -4.96
C ALA A 67 8.02 8.88 -5.67
N ASP A 68 7.55 7.88 -4.92
CA ASP A 68 6.75 6.77 -5.43
C ASP A 68 5.47 6.58 -4.60
N ALA A 69 4.38 6.18 -5.26
CA ALA A 69 3.14 5.76 -4.60
C ALA A 69 2.67 4.42 -5.17
N TYR A 70 2.37 3.46 -4.29
CA TYR A 70 1.85 2.14 -4.64
C TYR A 70 0.37 2.05 -4.29
N VAL A 71 -0.50 2.04 -5.31
CA VAL A 71 -1.96 2.05 -5.15
C VAL A 71 -2.49 0.63 -5.26
N LEU A 72 -2.80 0.03 -4.11
CA LEU A 72 -3.21 -1.38 -4.02
C LEU A 72 -4.67 -1.60 -4.43
N PRO A 73 -5.66 -0.84 -3.92
CA PRO A 73 -7.05 -1.04 -4.32
C PRO A 73 -7.27 -0.66 -5.78
N ASN A 74 -8.21 -1.32 -6.45
CA ASN A 74 -8.47 -1.10 -7.88
C ASN A 74 -9.43 0.07 -8.21
N THR A 75 -10.03 0.68 -7.20
CA THR A 75 -11.00 1.78 -7.40
C THR A 75 -10.28 3.11 -7.62
N ILE A 76 -10.84 3.96 -8.49
CA ILE A 76 -10.23 5.21 -8.95
C ILE A 76 -9.94 6.19 -7.81
N LYS A 77 -10.79 6.21 -6.78
CA LYS A 77 -10.67 7.14 -5.63
C LYS A 77 -9.36 7.02 -4.86
N TYR A 78 -8.71 5.85 -4.88
CA TYR A 78 -7.41 5.67 -4.23
C TYR A 78 -6.24 6.19 -5.09
N ALA A 79 -6.39 6.23 -6.41
CA ALA A 79 -5.38 6.80 -7.31
C ALA A 79 -5.46 8.34 -7.37
N LEU A 80 -6.61 8.92 -7.02
CA LEU A 80 -6.82 10.36 -7.00
C LEU A 80 -5.88 11.10 -6.05
N ILE A 81 -5.65 10.58 -4.84
CA ILE A 81 -4.81 11.27 -3.84
C ILE A 81 -3.34 11.35 -4.28
N PRO A 82 -2.67 10.24 -4.69
CA PRO A 82 -1.32 10.30 -5.23
C PRO A 82 -1.19 11.19 -6.46
N TRP A 83 -2.20 11.18 -7.34
CA TRP A 83 -2.23 12.03 -8.52
C TRP A 83 -2.33 13.52 -8.16
N LEU A 84 -3.25 13.91 -7.26
CA LEU A 84 -3.38 15.28 -6.75
C LEU A 84 -2.13 15.74 -5.98
N ALA A 85 -1.45 14.82 -5.30
CA ALA A 85 -0.20 15.13 -4.60
C ALA A 85 0.96 15.40 -5.56
N GLY A 86 0.82 15.03 -6.85
CA GLY A 86 1.86 15.21 -7.87
C GLY A 86 3.03 14.23 -7.71
N ILE A 87 2.82 13.08 -7.09
CA ILE A 87 3.85 12.05 -6.90
C ILE A 87 4.29 11.54 -8.27
N ARG A 88 5.60 11.54 -8.56
CA ARG A 88 6.12 11.31 -9.92
C ARG A 88 5.84 9.90 -10.42
N LYS A 89 6.11 8.86 -9.61
CA LYS A 89 5.89 7.46 -9.98
C LYS A 89 4.68 6.93 -9.21
N ARG A 90 3.63 6.52 -9.94
CA ARG A 90 2.37 6.03 -9.38
C ARG A 90 2.12 4.63 -9.94
N VAL A 91 2.40 3.65 -9.11
CA VAL A 91 2.39 2.22 -9.41
C VAL A 91 1.07 1.61 -8.99
N GLY A 92 0.47 0.78 -9.84
CA GLY A 92 -0.75 0.08 -9.51
C GLY A 92 -1.32 -0.67 -10.70
N TYR A 93 -2.40 -1.41 -10.49
CA TYR A 93 -3.08 -2.11 -11.56
C TYR A 93 -3.94 -1.16 -12.43
N LYS A 94 -4.49 -1.63 -13.56
CA LYS A 94 -5.44 -0.85 -14.36
C LYS A 94 -6.72 -0.49 -13.58
N GLY A 95 -7.37 -1.50 -12.98
CA GLY A 95 -8.62 -1.31 -12.21
C GLY A 95 -9.71 -0.63 -13.05
N GLU A 96 -10.38 0.38 -12.49
CA GLU A 96 -11.42 1.21 -13.14
C GLU A 96 -10.84 2.21 -14.17
N SER A 97 -10.04 1.73 -15.13
CA SER A 97 -9.45 2.56 -16.20
C SER A 97 -8.72 3.81 -15.70
N ARG A 98 -7.85 3.65 -14.71
CA ARG A 98 -7.14 4.73 -13.99
C ARG A 98 -6.02 5.41 -14.80
N TYR A 99 -6.21 5.55 -16.11
CA TYR A 99 -5.26 6.18 -17.02
C TYR A 99 -4.94 7.62 -16.56
N GLY A 100 -3.67 8.01 -16.68
CA GLY A 100 -3.15 9.28 -16.15
C GLY A 100 -2.89 9.28 -14.65
N MET A 101 -3.81 8.74 -13.83
CA MET A 101 -3.63 8.68 -12.37
C MET A 101 -2.61 7.64 -11.93
N ILE A 102 -2.51 6.52 -12.65
CA ILE A 102 -1.42 5.53 -12.54
C ILE A 102 -0.59 5.63 -13.81
N ASN A 103 0.74 5.72 -13.66
CA ASN A 103 1.66 5.83 -14.80
C ASN A 103 2.67 4.68 -14.90
N LEU A 104 2.84 3.88 -13.84
CA LEU A 104 3.44 2.56 -13.93
C LEU A 104 2.34 1.50 -13.76
N MET A 105 1.69 1.17 -14.88
CA MET A 105 0.45 0.39 -14.86
C MET A 105 0.72 -1.11 -15.04
N HIS A 106 0.20 -1.91 -14.11
CA HIS A 106 0.13 -3.35 -14.22
C HIS A 106 -1.25 -3.77 -14.75
N HIS A 107 -1.28 -4.87 -15.49
CA HIS A 107 -2.52 -5.44 -16.01
C HIS A 107 -2.94 -6.63 -15.17
N ASP A 108 -4.24 -6.73 -15.01
CA ASP A 108 -4.86 -7.86 -14.35
C ASP A 108 -5.64 -8.67 -15.38
N GLU A 109 -5.06 -9.79 -15.83
CA GLU A 109 -5.58 -10.50 -17.01
C GLU A 109 -6.43 -11.72 -16.66
N VAL A 110 -6.20 -12.36 -15.50
CA VAL A 110 -6.88 -13.63 -15.15
C VAL A 110 -7.24 -13.68 -13.65
N PRO A 111 -8.46 -13.30 -13.28
CA PRO A 111 -9.08 -13.69 -12.02
C PRO A 111 -9.71 -15.10 -12.12
N PRO A 112 -9.76 -15.90 -11.03
CA PRO A 112 -9.26 -15.63 -9.69
C PRO A 112 -7.76 -15.91 -9.53
N ARG A 113 -7.10 -15.17 -8.63
CA ARG A 113 -5.67 -15.35 -8.33
C ARG A 113 -5.35 -15.03 -6.87
N PRO A 114 -4.23 -15.53 -6.32
CA PRO A 114 -3.86 -15.22 -4.95
C PRO A 114 -3.44 -13.75 -4.79
N MET A 115 -3.97 -13.07 -3.76
CA MET A 115 -3.74 -11.63 -3.54
C MET A 115 -2.31 -11.26 -3.13
N VAL A 116 -1.60 -12.17 -2.47
CA VAL A 116 -0.20 -11.94 -2.04
C VAL A 116 0.75 -11.78 -3.24
N PRO A 117 0.85 -12.74 -4.19
CA PRO A 117 1.66 -12.55 -5.39
C PRO A 117 1.14 -11.42 -6.27
N PHE A 118 -0.17 -11.19 -6.30
CA PHE A 118 -0.75 -10.06 -7.00
C PHE A 118 -0.19 -8.71 -6.51
N TYR A 119 -0.16 -8.45 -5.20
CA TYR A 119 0.44 -7.20 -4.71
C TYR A 119 1.96 -7.20 -4.77
N ALA A 120 2.62 -8.33 -4.50
CA ALA A 120 4.07 -8.43 -4.56
C ALA A 120 4.63 -8.12 -5.97
N ALA A 121 3.87 -8.41 -7.04
CA ALA A 121 4.27 -8.10 -8.40
C ALA A 121 4.51 -6.60 -8.66
N LEU A 122 3.88 -5.71 -7.88
CA LEU A 122 4.08 -4.26 -7.99
C LEU A 122 5.51 -3.84 -7.62
N ALA A 123 6.28 -4.67 -6.90
CA ALA A 123 7.68 -4.40 -6.59
C ALA A 123 8.61 -4.48 -7.81
N ARG A 124 8.13 -5.02 -8.93
CA ARG A 124 8.90 -5.24 -10.16
C ARG A 124 8.32 -4.42 -11.32
N PRO A 125 9.07 -4.19 -12.40
CA PRO A 125 8.51 -3.59 -13.61
C PRO A 125 7.27 -4.36 -14.12
N PRO A 126 6.28 -3.68 -14.72
CA PRO A 126 5.15 -4.34 -15.34
C PRO A 126 5.60 -5.33 -16.40
N VAL A 127 5.01 -6.53 -16.38
CA VAL A 127 5.21 -7.56 -17.41
C VAL A 127 3.87 -7.93 -18.01
N THR A 128 3.85 -8.26 -19.29
CA THR A 128 2.63 -8.68 -20.00
C THR A 128 2.07 -9.98 -19.43
N VAL A 129 2.93 -10.92 -19.02
CA VAL A 129 2.50 -12.18 -18.39
C VAL A 129 3.23 -12.35 -17.06
N GLN A 130 2.48 -12.43 -15.95
CA GLN A 130 3.06 -12.77 -14.65
C GLN A 130 3.43 -14.26 -14.62
N GLY A 131 4.72 -14.55 -14.84
CA GLY A 131 5.24 -15.92 -14.78
C GLY A 131 5.02 -16.58 -13.42
N GLN A 132 4.91 -17.91 -13.41
CA GLN A 132 4.67 -18.70 -12.20
C GLN A 132 5.77 -18.54 -11.12
N GLY A 133 6.99 -18.16 -11.53
CA GLY A 133 8.15 -18.04 -10.64
C GLY A 133 8.01 -17.00 -9.51
N LEU A 134 7.17 -15.97 -9.65
CA LEU A 134 6.94 -15.03 -8.54
C LEU A 134 6.18 -15.69 -7.39
N ARG A 135 5.39 -16.72 -7.64
CA ARG A 135 4.54 -17.36 -6.62
C ARG A 135 5.34 -18.19 -5.61
N ALA A 136 6.50 -18.71 -5.99
CA ALA A 136 7.24 -19.68 -5.20
C ALA A 136 8.20 -19.07 -4.15
N ALA A 137 8.54 -17.77 -4.25
CA ALA A 137 9.64 -17.17 -3.48
C ALA A 137 9.26 -15.86 -2.74
N LEU A 138 8.01 -15.72 -2.29
CA LEU A 138 7.59 -14.51 -1.58
C LEU A 138 7.90 -14.58 -0.08
N PRO A 139 8.38 -13.48 0.51
CA PRO A 139 8.62 -13.43 1.94
C PRO A 139 7.30 -13.59 2.70
N ARG A 140 7.37 -14.30 3.84
CA ARG A 140 6.19 -14.53 4.68
C ARG A 140 5.86 -13.26 5.49
N PRO A 141 4.58 -12.86 5.57
CA PRO A 141 4.14 -11.79 6.45
C PRO A 141 4.53 -12.09 7.92
N ARG A 142 4.94 -11.07 8.66
CA ARG A 142 5.30 -11.16 10.08
C ARG A 142 4.83 -9.90 10.80
N LEU A 143 4.22 -10.05 11.95
CA LEU A 143 3.91 -8.91 12.83
C LEU A 143 4.92 -8.91 13.97
N ALA A 144 5.45 -7.74 14.28
CA ALA A 144 6.24 -7.52 15.48
C ALA A 144 5.29 -7.10 16.60
N ALA A 145 5.34 -7.76 17.76
CA ALA A 145 4.67 -7.31 18.96
C ALA A 145 5.69 -7.39 20.10
N SER A 146 5.81 -6.32 20.88
CA SER A 146 6.70 -6.29 22.04
C SER A 146 6.15 -7.15 23.18
N ALA A 147 7.05 -7.67 24.02
CA ALA A 147 6.66 -8.41 25.22
C ALA A 147 5.74 -7.60 26.14
N ALA A 148 5.96 -6.28 26.23
CA ALA A 148 5.11 -5.37 27.00
C ALA A 148 3.67 -5.29 26.44
N GLN A 149 3.52 -5.16 25.12
CA GLN A 149 2.19 -5.15 24.47
C GLN A 149 1.45 -6.47 24.68
N ILE A 150 2.16 -7.60 24.63
CA ILE A 150 1.57 -8.93 24.88
C ILE A 150 1.11 -9.02 26.33
N ALA A 151 1.95 -8.62 27.29
CA ALA A 151 1.62 -8.64 28.71
C ALA A 151 0.41 -7.75 29.05
N GLU A 152 0.32 -6.55 28.47
CA GLU A 152 -0.81 -5.64 28.68
C GLU A 152 -2.14 -6.26 28.21
N VAL A 153 -2.15 -6.89 27.03
CA VAL A 153 -3.36 -7.55 26.49
C VAL A 153 -3.74 -8.76 27.34
N GLN A 154 -2.75 -9.55 27.80
CA GLN A 154 -2.98 -10.67 28.71
C GLN A 154 -3.61 -10.22 30.02
N GLN A 155 -3.16 -9.11 30.62
CA GLN A 155 -3.75 -8.57 31.85
C GLN A 155 -5.18 -8.02 31.67
N ARG A 156 -5.53 -7.54 30.47
CA ARG A 156 -6.85 -6.97 30.19
C ARG A 156 -7.92 -8.03 29.92
N HIS A 157 -7.52 -9.23 29.47
CA HIS A 157 -8.45 -10.23 28.94
C HIS A 157 -8.23 -11.67 29.46
N GLY A 158 -7.20 -11.91 30.28
CA GLY A 158 -6.98 -13.17 31.00
C GLY A 158 -7.53 -13.10 32.42
#